data_AF-A0A450U1F8-F1
#
_entry.id   AF-A0A450U1F8-F1
#
_cell.length_a   1.000
_cell.length_b   1.000
_cell.length_c   1.000
_cell.angle_alpha   90.00
_cell.angle_beta   90.00
_cell.angle_gamma   90.00
#
_symmetry.space_group_name_H-M   'P 1'
#
loop_
_entity.id
_entity.type
_entity.pdbx_description
1 polymer ?
#
loop_
_entity_poly.entity_id
_entity_poly.type
_entity_poly.pdbx_seq_one_letter_code
_entity_poly.pdbx_strand_id
1 'polypeptide(L)'
;MAHKDIIGKETIRRLAMDLATHLLELPIEPDSLEVLPTEHLRIEDRRADLVVKLRERGREPFLLHIEIQNNNDATMALRMMRYMTDILLAWPELSIERYLRAGRI
;
A
#
# COMPACT_ATOMS: atom_id res chain seq x y z
N MET A 1 2.47 -9.61 -23.40
CA MET A 1 2.36 -8.50 -22.42
C MET A 1 1.43 -8.87 -21.27
N ALA A 2 0.21 -9.36 -21.52
CA ALA A 2 -0.74 -9.77 -20.47
C ALA A 2 -0.23 -10.78 -19.41
N HIS A 3 0.55 -11.81 -19.80
CA HIS A 3 1.05 -12.82 -18.85
C HIS A 3 2.06 -12.24 -17.82
N LYS A 4 2.84 -11.24 -18.23
CA LYS A 4 3.81 -10.57 -17.35
C LYS A 4 3.09 -9.71 -16.32
N ASP A 5 1.97 -9.07 -16.71
CA ASP A 5 1.12 -8.27 -15.83
C ASP A 5 0.37 -9.14 -14.80
N ILE A 6 -0.05 -10.35 -15.20
CA ILE A 6 -0.69 -11.32 -14.30
C ILE A 6 0.29 -11.81 -13.22
N ILE A 7 1.51 -12.23 -13.62
CA ILE A 7 2.54 -12.68 -12.65
C ILE A 7 2.94 -11.55 -11.71
N GLY A 8 3.09 -10.32 -12.22
CA GLY A 8 3.44 -9.15 -11.42
C GLY A 8 2.38 -8.85 -10.35
N LYS A 9 1.09 -8.84 -10.72
CA LYS A 9 -0.02 -8.60 -9.78
C LYS A 9 -0.11 -9.66 -8.69
N GLU A 10 0.06 -10.93 -9.04
CA GLU A 10 0.01 -12.02 -8.06
C GLU A 10 1.20 -11.99 -7.10
N THR A 11 2.37 -11.61 -7.61
CA THR A 11 3.58 -11.42 -6.79
C THR A 11 3.39 -10.26 -5.80
N ILE A 12 2.86 -9.13 -6.26
CA ILE A 12 2.58 -7.96 -5.41
C ILE A 12 1.52 -8.30 -4.35
N ARG A 13 0.44 -9.00 -4.74
CA ARG A 13 -0.60 -9.48 -3.82
C ARG A 13 0.01 -10.33 -2.71
N ARG A 14 0.84 -11.30 -3.07
CA ARG A 14 1.48 -12.20 -2.10
C ARG A 14 2.44 -11.45 -1.18
N LEU A 15 3.26 -10.56 -1.74
CA LEU A 15 4.15 -9.71 -0.95
C LEU A 15 3.38 -8.83 0.04
N ALA A 16 2.27 -8.22 -0.40
CA ALA A 16 1.43 -7.40 0.45
C ALA A 16 0.79 -8.20 1.59
N MET A 17 0.35 -9.42 1.32
CA MET A 17 -0.18 -10.34 2.34
C MET A 17 0.90 -10.73 3.35
N ASP A 18 2.10 -11.06 2.87
CA ASP A 18 3.23 -11.43 3.73
C ASP A 18 3.66 -10.24 4.61
N LEU A 19 3.70 -9.02 4.07
CA LEU A 19 3.98 -7.81 4.84
C LEU A 19 2.92 -7.57 5.91
N ALA A 20 1.63 -7.60 5.56
CA ALA A 20 0.55 -7.36 6.51
C ALA A 20 0.53 -8.42 7.64
N THR A 21 0.75 -9.70 7.29
CA THR A 21 0.63 -10.81 8.24
C THR A 21 1.89 -11.02 9.08
N HIS A 22 3.07 -10.96 8.46
CA HIS A 22 4.32 -11.33 9.13
C HIS A 22 5.12 -10.14 9.64
N LEU A 23 5.08 -9.00 8.96
CA LEU A 23 5.83 -7.81 9.38
C LEU A 23 4.99 -6.91 10.29
N LEU A 24 3.70 -6.75 9.97
CA LEU A 24 2.79 -5.87 10.70
C LEU A 24 1.89 -6.63 11.70
N GLU A 25 1.94 -7.98 11.69
CA GLU A 25 1.19 -8.86 12.60
C GLU A 25 -0.33 -8.63 12.57
N LEU A 26 -0.87 -8.20 11.42
CA LEU A 26 -2.30 -7.92 11.28
C LEU A 26 -3.09 -9.21 11.05
N PRO A 27 -4.21 -9.44 11.77
CA PRO A 27 -5.04 -10.63 11.63
C PRO A 27 -5.98 -10.54 10.41
N ILE A 28 -5.39 -10.53 9.22
CA ILE A 28 -6.10 -10.37 7.94
C ILE A 28 -6.97 -11.59 7.62
N GLU A 29 -8.16 -11.35 7.09
CA GLU A 29 -9.02 -12.42 6.60
C GLU A 29 -8.48 -13.02 5.29
N PRO A 30 -8.57 -14.36 5.10
CA PRO A 30 -8.19 -15.00 3.85
C PRO A 30 -8.90 -14.35 2.65
N ASP A 31 -8.16 -14.16 1.56
CA ASP A 31 -8.65 -13.61 0.28
C ASP A 31 -9.22 -12.18 0.33
N SER A 32 -9.09 -11.46 1.45
CA SER A 32 -9.61 -10.09 1.60
C SER A 32 -8.79 -9.00 0.89
N LEU A 33 -7.62 -9.36 0.37
CA LEU A 33 -6.66 -8.39 -0.18
C LEU A 33 -7.05 -7.95 -1.59
N GLU A 34 -7.09 -6.65 -1.81
CA GLU A 34 -7.29 -6.03 -3.12
C GLU A 34 -6.19 -5.00 -3.37
N VAL A 35 -5.40 -5.19 -4.44
CA VAL A 35 -4.35 -4.24 -4.83
C VAL A 35 -4.98 -3.09 -5.59
N LEU A 36 -4.77 -1.87 -5.08
CA LEU A 36 -5.35 -0.67 -5.67
C LEU A 36 -4.34 0.01 -6.60
N PRO A 37 -4.79 0.56 -7.74
CA PRO A 37 -3.92 1.32 -8.64
C PRO A 37 -3.46 2.60 -7.95
N THR A 38 -2.15 2.85 -7.96
CA THR A 38 -1.55 4.08 -7.39
C THR A 38 -1.42 5.21 -8.41
N GLU A 39 -1.90 4.99 -9.64
CA GLU A 39 -1.91 5.97 -10.71
C GLU A 39 -3.15 6.87 -10.59
N HIS A 40 -3.03 7.98 -9.86
CA HIS A 40 -3.98 9.09 -9.95
C HIS A 40 -3.46 10.07 -11.02
N LEU A 41 -4.34 10.65 -11.84
CA LEU A 41 -4.01 11.52 -12.99
C LEU A 41 -3.28 12.82 -12.58
N ARG A 42 -2.03 12.72 -12.16
CA ARG A 42 -1.07 13.79 -11.89
C ARG A 42 0.23 13.47 -12.62
N ILE A 43 0.84 14.46 -13.26
CA ILE A 43 2.17 14.33 -13.87
C ILE A 43 3.18 14.41 -12.73
N GLU A 44 3.55 13.26 -12.18
CA GLU A 44 4.45 13.15 -11.04
C GLU A 44 5.45 12.01 -11.29
N ASP A 45 6.71 12.23 -10.93
CA ASP A 45 7.81 11.31 -11.25
C ASP A 45 7.85 10.09 -10.29
N ARG A 46 7.12 10.15 -9.16
CA ARG A 46 7.13 9.10 -8.12
C ARG A 46 5.76 8.83 -7.51
N ARG A 47 5.36 7.56 -7.54
CA ARG A 47 4.09 7.02 -7.04
C ARG A 47 4.28 6.38 -5.67
N ALA A 48 3.18 6.10 -4.99
CA ALA A 48 3.22 5.27 -3.81
C ALA A 48 3.70 3.85 -4.18
N ASP A 49 4.50 3.24 -3.31
CA ASP A 49 5.07 1.91 -3.56
C ASP A 49 3.99 0.84 -3.54
N LEU A 50 3.11 0.86 -2.52
CA LEU A 50 2.03 -0.11 -2.37
C LEU A 50 0.82 0.47 -1.63
N VAL A 51 -0.36 0.30 -2.23
CA VAL A 51 -1.66 0.58 -1.60
C VAL A 51 -2.57 -0.63 -1.80
N VAL A 52 -3.05 -1.19 -0.70
CA VAL A 52 -3.96 -2.35 -0.72
C VAL A 52 -5.16 -2.10 0.17
N LYS A 53 -6.33 -2.59 -0.23
CA LYS A 53 -7.50 -2.70 0.64
C LYS A 53 -7.47 -4.07 1.33
N LEU A 54 -7.72 -4.06 2.63
CA LEU A 54 -7.67 -5.24 3.50
C LEU A 54 -8.92 -5.31 4.36
N ARG A 55 -9.17 -6.49 4.94
CA ARG A 55 -10.09 -6.65 6.05
C ARG A 55 -9.46 -7.50 7.14
N GLU A 56 -9.34 -6.94 8.34
CA GLU A 56 -9.05 -7.70 9.55
C GLU A 56 -10.29 -8.40 10.06
N ARG A 57 -10.12 -9.53 10.75
CA ARG A 57 -11.25 -10.27 11.33
C ARG A 57 -12.02 -9.38 12.30
N GLY A 58 -13.29 -9.11 11.99
CA GLY A 58 -14.19 -8.33 12.85
C GLY A 58 -14.03 -6.81 12.73
N ARG A 59 -13.28 -6.32 11.74
CA ARG A 59 -13.10 -4.90 11.46
C ARG A 59 -13.67 -4.54 10.09
N GLU A 60 -14.10 -3.29 9.95
CA GLU A 60 -14.42 -2.73 8.64
C GLU A 60 -13.19 -2.69 7.72
N PRO A 61 -13.37 -2.82 6.39
CA PRO A 61 -12.26 -2.71 5.45
C PRO A 61 -11.51 -1.38 5.58
N PHE A 62 -10.19 -1.42 5.37
CA PHE A 62 -9.33 -0.26 5.41
C PHE A 62 -8.24 -0.33 4.34
N LEU A 63 -7.58 0.79 4.13
CA LEU A 63 -6.45 0.93 3.21
C LEU A 63 -5.15 0.80 3.99
N LEU A 64 -4.27 -0.07 3.54
CA LEU A 64 -2.89 -0.15 3.99
C LEU A 64 -1.99 0.47 2.92
N HIS A 65 -1.29 1.53 3.30
CA HIS A 65 -0.27 2.20 2.48
C HIS A 65 1.12 1.95 3.05
N ILE A 66 2.01 1.40 2.24
CA ILE A 66 3.40 1.06 2.62
C ILE A 66 4.36 1.79 1.68
N GLU A 67 5.37 2.45 2.25
CA GLU A 67 6.53 2.98 1.53
C GLU A 67 7.81 2.30 2.01
N ILE A 68 8.69 1.95 1.07
CA ILE A 68 10.00 1.37 1.34
C ILE A 68 11.07 2.41 1.03
N GLN A 69 11.85 2.77 2.05
CA GLN A 69 12.80 3.86 1.93
C GLN A 69 14.24 3.36 2.05
N ASN A 70 15.04 3.57 0.99
CA ASN A 70 16.44 3.17 0.95
C ASN A 70 17.41 4.25 1.47
N ASN A 71 17.10 5.54 1.29
CA ASN A 71 18.06 6.63 1.57
C ASN A 71 17.69 7.50 2.79
N ASN A 72 16.67 7.11 3.55
CA ASN A 72 16.13 7.89 4.67
C ASN A 72 15.91 9.40 4.36
N ASP A 73 15.56 9.71 3.10
CA ASP A 73 15.06 11.02 2.63
C ASP A 73 14.13 11.71 3.65
N ALA A 74 14.57 12.88 4.13
CA ALA A 74 13.86 13.66 5.13
C ALA A 74 12.48 14.16 4.65
N THR A 75 12.22 14.20 3.34
CA THR A 75 10.94 14.63 2.77
C THR A 75 9.89 13.52 2.73
N MET A 76 10.24 12.28 3.12
CA MET A 76 9.34 11.13 2.99
C MET A 76 8.03 11.29 3.77
N ALA A 77 8.08 11.85 4.98
CA ALA A 77 6.86 12.13 5.75
C ALA A 77 5.91 13.08 5.01
N LEU A 78 6.44 14.10 4.34
CA LEU A 78 5.65 15.04 3.53
C LEU A 78 5.03 14.36 2.32
N ARG A 79 5.79 13.47 1.66
CA ARG A 79 5.28 12.67 0.55
C ARG A 79 4.18 11.72 0.98
N MET A 80 4.31 11.05 2.13
CA MET A 80 3.27 10.17 2.68
C MET A 80 1.99 10.94 3.04
N MET A 81 2.11 12.16 3.55
CA MET A 81 0.94 13.03 3.77
C MET A 81 0.24 13.38 2.46
N ARG A 82 1.01 13.65 1.40
CA ARG A 82 0.45 13.91 0.07
C ARG A 82 -0.23 12.68 -0.51
N TYR A 83 0.42 11.51 -0.47
CA TYR A 83 -0.16 10.25 -0.91
C TYR A 83 -1.45 9.92 -0.16
N MET A 84 -1.48 10.15 1.15
CA MET A 84 -2.70 10.00 1.95
C MET A 84 -3.85 10.82 1.37
N THR A 85 -3.64 12.09 1.04
CA THR A 85 -4.68 12.94 0.47
C THR A 85 -5.19 12.39 -0.87
N ASP A 86 -4.29 11.99 -1.76
CA ASP A 86 -4.67 11.44 -3.08
C ASP A 86 -5.45 10.12 -2.92
N ILE A 87 -4.99 9.24 -2.03
CA ILE A 87 -5.65 7.96 -1.73
C ILE A 87 -7.04 8.19 -1.14
N LEU A 88 -7.18 9.08 -0.15
CA LEU A 88 -8.47 9.38 0.46
C LEU A 88 -9.43 10.07 -0.51
N LEU A 89 -8.94 10.85 -1.47
CA LEU A 89 -9.79 11.41 -2.53
C LEU A 89 -10.31 10.32 -3.49
N ALA A 90 -9.54 9.27 -3.72
CA ALA A 90 -9.95 8.14 -4.56
C ALA A 90 -10.88 7.16 -3.82
N TRP A 91 -10.73 7.02 -2.50
CA TRP A 91 -11.51 6.10 -1.67
C TRP A 91 -11.96 6.77 -0.35
N PRO A 92 -12.93 7.70 -0.41
CA PRO A 92 -13.28 8.58 0.72
C PRO A 92 -13.93 7.86 1.90
N GLU A 93 -14.56 6.71 1.66
CA GLU A 93 -15.28 5.94 2.69
C GLU A 93 -14.37 5.00 3.49
N LEU A 94 -13.07 4.91 3.16
CA LEU A 94 -12.15 3.98 3.79
C LEU A 94 -11.15 4.72 4.69
N SER A 95 -10.93 4.16 5.88
CA SER A 95 -9.83 4.59 6.74
C SER A 95 -8.48 4.13 6.16
N ILE A 96 -7.41 4.87 6.45
CA ILE A 96 -6.06 4.57 5.96
C ILE A 96 -5.06 4.39 7.11
N GLU A 97 -4.35 3.27 7.09
CA GLU A 97 -3.18 3.01 7.93
C GLU A 97 -1.91 3.07 7.10
N ARG A 98 -0.87 3.68 7.69
CA ARG A 98 0.35 4.06 6.97
C ARG A 98 1.57 3.56 7.71
N TYR A 99 2.44 2.87 6.98
CA TYR A 99 3.68 2.32 7.51
C TYR A 99 4.85 2.74 6.62
N LEU A 100 5.91 3.23 7.27
CA LEU A 100 7.17 3.55 6.62
C LEU A 100 8.21 2.50 7.05
N ARG A 101 8.77 1.78 6.09
CA ARG A 101 9.91 0.90 6.35
C ARG A 101 11.21 1.58 5.94
N ALA A 102 11.91 2.12 6.91
CA ALA A 102 13.27 2.63 6.75
C ALA A 102 14.28 1.54 7.12
N GLY A 103 15.06 1.06 6.15
CA GLY A 103 16.16 0.12 6.39
C GLY A 103 17.49 0.87 6.50
N ARG A 104 18.30 0.57 7.52
CA ARG A 104 19.76 0.69 7.36
C ARG A 104 20.19 -0.58 6.61
N ILE A 105 20.57 -0.44 5.35
CA ILE A 105 21.34 -1.48 4.66
C ILE A 105 22.79 -1.38 5.16
#